data_AF-Q6LBJ5-F1
#
_entry.id   AF-Q6LBJ5-F1
#
_cell.length_a   1.000
_cell.length_b   1.000
_cell.length_c   1.000
_cell.angle_alpha   90.00
_cell.angle_beta   90.00
_cell.angle_gamma   90.00
#
_symmetry.space_group_name_H-M   'P 1'
#
loop_
_entity.id
_entity.type
_entity.pdbx_description
1 polymer ?
#
loop_
_entity_poly.entity_id
_entity_poly.type
_entity_poly.pdbx_seq_one_letter_code
_entity_poly.pdbx_strand_id
1 'polypeptide(L)' 'WVNCSQPCFVQAPWGGIKRSGFGRELGEWGIQNYLNIKQVTQDISDEPWGWYKSP' A
#
# COMPACT_ATOMS: atom_id res chain seq x y z
N TRP A 1 -13.97 19.26 8.62
CA TRP A 1 -15.26 19.83 8.16
C TRP A 1 -15.18 21.34 8.19
N VAL A 2 -15.79 22.01 7.23
CA VAL A 2 -15.93 23.48 7.21
C VAL A 2 -17.41 23.77 7.24
N ASN A 3 -17.89 24.48 8.26
CA ASN A 3 -19.31 24.84 8.49
C ASN A 3 -20.28 23.65 8.63
N CYS A 4 -19.79 22.45 8.96
CA CYS A 4 -20.61 21.27 9.24
C CYS A 4 -19.90 20.32 10.21
N SER A 5 -20.57 19.24 10.64
CA SER A 5 -20.01 18.17 11.47
C SER A 5 -20.65 16.84 11.08
N GLN A 6 -19.84 15.76 11.00
CA GLN A 6 -20.21 14.36 10.73
C GLN A 6 -20.30 13.84 9.27
N PRO A 7 -20.36 14.63 8.17
CA PRO A 7 -20.38 14.03 6.84
C PRO A 7 -19.19 13.11 6.57
N CYS A 8 -19.49 11.93 6.05
CA CYS A 8 -18.55 10.90 5.65
C CYS A 8 -18.99 10.33 4.29
N PHE A 9 -18.07 10.27 3.34
CA PHE A 9 -18.33 9.82 1.97
C PHE A 9 -17.40 8.66 1.65
N VAL A 10 -17.90 7.64 0.96
CA VAL A 10 -17.13 6.41 0.66
C VAL A 10 -15.89 6.67 -0.21
N GLN A 11 -15.85 7.79 -0.93
CA GLN A 11 -14.73 8.19 -1.78
C GLN A 11 -13.54 8.76 -0.99
N ALA A 12 -13.79 9.33 0.19
CA ALA A 12 -12.77 10.01 0.98
C ALA A 12 -12.25 9.10 2.11
N PRO A 13 -10.94 9.11 2.40
CA PRO A 13 -10.37 8.27 3.46
C PRO A 13 -10.86 8.72 4.85
N TRP A 14 -11.14 7.75 5.72
CA TRP A 14 -11.54 7.97 7.10
C TRP A 14 -10.53 7.36 8.07
N GLY A 15 -10.10 8.13 9.07
CA GLY A 15 -9.18 7.65 10.11
C GLY A 15 -8.49 8.76 10.89
N GLY A 16 -8.07 8.43 12.11
CA GLY A 16 -7.46 9.37 13.04
C GLY A 16 -5.93 9.40 13.01
N ILE A 17 -5.35 10.12 13.96
CA ILE A 17 -3.92 10.13 14.29
C ILE A 17 -3.76 10.13 15.82
N LYS A 18 -2.55 9.89 16.33
CA LYS A 18 -2.22 9.87 17.77
C LYS A 18 -3.01 8.77 18.50
N ARG A 19 -3.67 9.10 19.63
CA ARG A 19 -4.49 8.15 20.41
C ARG A 19 -5.77 7.71 19.70
N SER A 20 -6.12 8.34 18.58
CA SER A 20 -7.25 7.93 17.74
C SER A 20 -6.92 6.79 16.77
N GLY A 21 -5.70 6.25 16.81
CA GLY A 21 -5.26 5.11 16.00
C GLY A 21 -4.40 5.49 14.78
N PHE A 22 -4.24 4.52 13.88
CA PHE A 22 -3.46 4.60 12.64
C PHE A 22 -4.18 3.86 11.49
N GLY A 23 -3.73 4.06 10.26
CA GLY A 23 -4.39 3.51 9.07
C GLY A 23 -5.57 4.38 8.58
N ARG A 24 -6.15 3.98 7.44
CA ARG A 24 -7.30 4.65 6.83
C ARG A 24 -8.26 3.61 6.29
N GLU A 25 -9.55 3.83 6.49
CA GLU A 25 -10.64 3.09 5.84
C GLU A 25 -11.30 3.96 4.77
N LEU A 26 -12.25 3.39 4.02
CA LEU A 26 -12.92 4.02 2.87
C LEU A 26 -11.96 4.44 1.75
N GLY A 27 -12.51 4.87 0.63
CA GLY A 27 -11.74 5.26 -0.56
C GLY A 27 -10.79 4.16 -1.04
N GLU A 28 -9.72 4.57 -1.70
CA GLU A 28 -8.68 3.65 -2.19
C GLU A 28 -7.90 3.00 -1.04
N TRP A 29 -7.67 3.74 0.05
CA TRP A 29 -6.95 3.23 1.23
C TRP A 29 -7.67 2.06 1.89
N GLY A 30 -9.00 2.12 1.96
CA GLY A 30 -9.81 1.04 2.53
C GLY A 30 -9.64 -0.27 1.78
N ILE A 31 -9.66 -0.26 0.45
CA ILE A 31 -9.46 -1.48 -0.35
C ILE A 31 -8.00 -1.96 -0.29
N GLN A 32 -7.03 -1.05 -0.27
CA GLN A 32 -5.61 -1.41 -0.15
C GLN A 32 -5.30 -2.23 1.11
N ASN A 33 -6.03 -2.04 2.21
CA ASN A 33 -5.86 -2.83 3.44
C ASN A 33 -6.20 -4.32 3.27
N TYR A 34 -6.95 -4.68 2.23
CA TYR A 34 -7.34 -6.07 1.92
C TYR A 34 -6.52 -6.68 0.78
N LEU A 35 -5.53 -5.93 0.27
CA LEU A 35 -4.62 -6.38 -0.78
C LEU A 35 -3.26 -6.73 -0.19
N ASN A 36 -2.54 -7.64 -0.85
CA ASN A 36 -1.15 -7.94 -0.51
C ASN A 36 -0.22 -7.47 -1.64
N ILE A 37 0.87 -6.80 -1.28
CA ILE A 37 1.86 -6.30 -2.23
C ILE A 37 2.90 -7.39 -2.49
N LYS A 38 3.10 -7.72 -3.76
CA LYS A 38 4.15 -8.66 -4.19
C LYS A 38 5.08 -7.98 -5.18
N GLN A 39 6.37 -7.93 -4.85
CA GLN A 39 7.41 -7.59 -5.81
C GLN A 39 7.70 -8.80 -6.70
N VAL A 40 7.71 -8.60 -8.01
CA VAL A 40 8.08 -9.63 -8.99
C VAL A 40 9.26 -9.11 -9.79
N THR A 41 10.38 -9.81 -9.70
CA THR A 41 11.60 -9.52 -10.45
C THR A 41 11.99 -10.77 -11.20
N GLN A 42 12.22 -10.62 -12.51
CA GLN A 42 12.69 -11.70 -13.38
C GLN A 42 14.00 -11.25 -14.01
N ASP A 43 15.03 -12.09 -13.88
CA ASP A 43 16.23 -11.98 -14.71
C ASP A 43 15.89 -12.52 -16.10
N ILE A 44 16.15 -11.69 -17.12
CA ILE A 44 15.90 -12.00 -18.53
C ILE A 44 17.19 -12.19 -19.31
N SER A 45 18.34 -12.20 -18.65
CA SER A 45 19.62 -12.44 -19.31
C SER A 45 19.77 -13.91 -19.68
N ASP A 46 20.29 -14.15 -20.87
CA ASP A 46 20.74 -15.48 -21.31
C ASP A 46 22.14 -15.83 -20.75
N GLU A 47 22.77 -14.87 -20.08
CA GLU A 47 24.12 -14.97 -19.54
C GLU A 47 24.10 -15.47 -18.08
N PRO A 48 25.12 -16.22 -17.64
CA PRO A 48 25.21 -16.63 -16.24
C PRO A 48 25.39 -15.42 -15.32
N TRP A 49 24.73 -15.43 -14.17
CA TRP A 49 24.85 -14.39 -13.13
C TRP A 49 26.30 -14.08 -12.70
N GLY A 50 27.23 -15.04 -12.86
CA GLY A 50 28.68 -14.79 -12.77
C GLY A 50 29.21 -14.49 -11.36
N TRP A 51 28.41 -14.66 -10.31
CA TRP A 51 28.81 -14.32 -8.93
C TRP A 51 29.94 -15.20 -8.37
N TYR A 52 29.99 -16.47 -8.77
CA TYR A 52 31.03 -17.41 -8.34
C TYR A 52 31.97 -17.76 -9.49
N LYS A 53 33.24 -18.05 -9.17
CA LYS A 53 34.19 -18.56 -10.15
C LYS A 53 33.82 -19.99 -10.53
N SER A 54 33.87 -20.30 -11.83
CA SER A 54 33.80 -21.69 -12.30
C SER A 54 34.98 -22.48 -11.71
N PRO A 55 34.78 -23.75 -11.31
CA PRO A 55 35.90 -24.65 -11.05
C PRO A 55 36.80 -24.79 -12.28
#